data_AF-A0A957ZMQ7-F1
#
_entry.id   AF-A0A957ZMQ7-F1
#
_cell.length_a   1.000
_cell.length_b   1.000
_cell.length_c   1.000
_cell.angle_alpha   90.00
_cell.angle_beta   90.00
_cell.angle_gamma   90.00
#
_symmetry.space_group_name_H-M   'P 1'
#
loop_
_entity.id
_entity.type
_entity.pdbx_description
1 polymer ?
#
loop_
_entity_poly.entity_id
_entity_poly.type
_entity_poly.pdbx_seq_one_letter_code
_entity_poly.pdbx_strand_id
1 'polypeptide(L)'
;SKCSLREALQATVSGNPQGNQGCGAASIGNFTEYDIVLPGGTYLLTRNEQLPNITKKIVIDGKGAVTIDGNGKGNRAEGIFIVGGGELILSKLKLQNGWRPFGGAIWVKGGGAARVTEVEFYRNVADNTVGNGDGGAVAVDTGAFYCVKSKFNENRARNAGGAISSGGVQVLLDRCDFFKNHAEVNGGAYAGFGGSEVTHPILRDSKFSENFVYQTDVPAGWPGNYQFGDDQSGGGALYNKGYMELERVQFFKNYTQRSKGGGAIYNQGDLRLLDVAISDNKARPDGSAVPLTLGGAVLNDSTLIMRRTSIHENEASVGGAIMNRTGGTLYVINSTVADNLATSGGGIENGHNFLLNGAPAINNGGTVNVWHSTVVRAKDNNQESTNVGNIQNGTFYLANSIVDSACSGAFTSYGGN
;
A
#
# COMPACT_ATOMS: atom_id res chain seq x y z
N SER A 1 23.79 -10.37 31.75
CA SER A 1 22.63 -9.71 32.36
C SER A 1 21.37 -10.38 31.83
N LYS A 2 20.57 -10.98 32.72
CA LYS A 2 19.47 -11.89 32.37
C LYS A 2 18.13 -11.15 32.46
N CYS A 3 17.79 -10.36 31.45
CA CYS A 3 16.40 -9.97 31.37
C CYS A 3 15.86 -9.92 29.96
N SER A 4 14.56 -10.11 29.93
CA SER A 4 13.75 -10.10 28.75
C SER A 4 13.47 -8.66 28.29
N LEU A 5 13.16 -8.54 27.00
CA LEU A 5 12.62 -7.31 26.42
C LEU A 5 11.38 -6.82 27.20
N ARG A 6 10.53 -7.73 27.67
CA ARG A 6 9.34 -7.39 28.47
C ARG A 6 9.72 -6.65 29.76
N GLU A 7 10.66 -7.19 30.53
CA GLU A 7 11.09 -6.58 31.79
C GLU A 7 11.71 -5.19 31.56
N ALA A 8 12.51 -5.04 30.50
CA ALA A 8 13.07 -3.75 30.11
C ALA A 8 11.98 -2.72 29.75
N LEU A 9 10.96 -3.14 28.98
CA LEU A 9 9.82 -2.29 28.64
C LEU A 9 9.00 -1.92 29.88
N GLN A 10 8.73 -2.87 30.78
CA GLN A 10 7.97 -2.63 32.01
C GLN A 10 8.65 -1.58 32.90
N ALA A 11 9.97 -1.67 33.06
CA ALA A 11 10.75 -0.73 33.84
C ALA A 11 10.73 0.69 33.24
N THR A 12 10.82 0.79 31.90
CA THR A 12 10.82 2.08 31.20
C THR A 12 9.45 2.76 31.28
N VAL A 13 8.36 1.99 31.09
CA VAL A 13 6.99 2.52 31.12
C VAL A 13 6.55 2.94 32.53
N SER A 14 7.03 2.27 33.58
CA SER A 14 6.68 2.62 34.97
C SER A 14 7.39 3.86 35.50
N GLY A 15 8.30 4.48 34.74
CA GLY A 15 9.01 5.69 35.14
C GLY A 15 10.02 5.44 36.24
N ASN A 16 10.69 4.28 36.22
CA ASN A 16 11.78 4.00 37.15
C ASN A 16 13.01 4.89 36.80
N PRO A 17 13.40 5.84 37.66
CA PRO A 17 14.50 6.79 37.40
C PRO A 17 15.89 6.13 37.30
N GLN A 18 15.99 4.81 37.50
CA GLN A 18 17.19 4.01 37.24
C GLN A 18 17.25 3.45 35.81
N GLY A 19 16.41 3.94 34.89
CA GLY A 19 16.49 3.56 33.48
C GLY A 19 17.92 3.67 32.97
N ASN A 20 18.52 2.55 32.56
CA ASN A 20 19.18 2.45 31.26
C ASN A 20 19.94 1.14 31.03
N GLN A 21 19.74 0.56 29.84
CA GLN A 21 20.44 -0.59 29.22
C GLN A 21 19.84 -1.99 29.43
N GLY A 22 18.51 -2.08 29.53
CA GLY A 22 17.90 -3.32 29.98
C GLY A 22 18.10 -3.49 31.48
N CYS A 23 18.04 -4.73 31.97
CA CYS A 23 17.86 -4.99 33.40
C CYS A 23 19.18 -5.15 34.14
N GLY A 24 19.89 -4.04 34.24
CA GLY A 24 21.04 -3.90 35.11
C GLY A 24 21.37 -2.44 35.32
N ALA A 25 21.75 -2.09 36.55
CA ALA A 25 22.30 -0.79 36.90
C ALA A 25 23.69 -0.66 36.27
N ALA A 26 23.75 -0.16 35.04
CA ALA A 26 24.99 0.36 34.50
C ALA A 26 24.73 1.78 34.01
N SER A 27 25.28 2.77 34.69
CA SER A 27 25.40 4.13 34.17
C SER A 27 26.47 4.11 33.08
N ILE A 28 26.10 3.81 31.84
CA ILE A 28 26.97 4.08 30.69
C ILE A 28 26.61 5.50 30.25
N GLY A 29 27.60 6.39 30.31
CA GLY A 29 27.44 7.75 29.82
C GLY A 29 26.99 7.74 28.35
N ASN A 30 26.04 8.62 28.03
CA ASN A 30 25.42 8.89 26.72
C ASN A 30 24.06 8.22 26.42
N PHE A 31 23.40 7.58 27.40
CA PHE A 31 22.01 7.12 27.24
C PHE A 31 21.03 7.96 28.07
N THR A 32 19.86 8.28 27.51
CA THR A 32 18.72 8.92 28.20
C THR A 32 17.85 7.84 28.83
N GLU A 33 17.10 8.10 29.92
CA GLU A 33 16.29 7.12 30.70
C GLU A 33 15.32 6.23 29.86
N TYR A 34 15.14 6.56 28.58
CA TYR A 34 14.23 5.91 27.63
C TYR A 34 14.92 4.91 26.68
N ASP A 35 16.24 4.71 26.79
CA ASP A 35 17.03 3.87 25.88
C ASP A 35 17.12 2.40 26.37
N ILE A 36 16.55 1.49 25.58
CA ILE A 36 16.68 0.05 25.78
C ILE A 36 17.82 -0.46 24.90
N VAL A 37 18.89 -0.94 25.54
CA VAL A 37 20.00 -1.59 24.87
C VAL A 37 19.77 -3.09 24.80
N LEU A 38 19.76 -3.63 23.59
CA LEU A 38 19.63 -5.05 23.32
C LEU A 38 20.96 -5.57 22.76
N PRO A 39 21.65 -6.50 23.45
CA PRO A 39 22.71 -7.27 22.83
C PRO A 39 22.30 -7.87 21.49
N GLY A 40 23.24 -8.00 20.56
CA GLY A 40 22.97 -8.66 19.27
C GLY A 40 22.41 -10.07 19.46
N GLY A 41 21.39 -10.43 18.69
CA GLY A 41 20.71 -11.72 18.77
C GLY A 41 19.23 -11.66 18.44
N THR A 42 18.58 -12.81 18.53
CA THR A 42 17.15 -12.98 18.31
C THR A 42 16.40 -13.05 19.64
N TYR A 43 15.45 -12.14 19.81
CA TYR A 43 14.55 -12.05 20.95
C TYR A 43 13.21 -12.68 20.59
N LEU A 44 13.08 -13.98 20.84
CA LEU A 44 11.85 -14.72 20.60
C LEU A 44 10.81 -14.42 21.69
N LEU A 45 9.64 -13.91 21.31
CA LEU A 45 8.53 -13.65 22.21
C LEU A 45 7.74 -14.94 22.49
N THR A 46 7.95 -15.53 23.67
CA THR A 46 7.36 -16.84 24.02
C THR A 46 6.10 -16.76 24.87
N ARG A 47 5.89 -15.66 25.61
CA ARG A 47 4.69 -15.49 26.47
C ARG A 47 3.49 -15.06 25.64
N ASN A 48 2.35 -15.72 25.82
CA ASN A 48 1.08 -15.35 25.17
C ASN A 48 0.40 -14.12 25.81
N GLU A 49 1.20 -13.10 26.08
CA GLU A 49 0.80 -11.83 26.67
C GLU A 49 1.32 -10.73 25.75
N GLN A 50 0.55 -9.65 25.57
CA GLN A 50 1.01 -8.44 24.90
C GLN A 50 2.22 -7.85 25.65
N LEU A 51 3.27 -7.45 24.94
CA LEU A 51 4.34 -6.63 25.52
C LEU A 51 3.72 -5.34 26.09
N PRO A 52 4.29 -4.74 27.16
CA PRO A 52 3.72 -3.53 27.76
C PRO A 52 3.43 -2.45 26.72
N ASN A 53 2.26 -1.81 26.85
CA ASN A 53 1.88 -0.72 25.96
C ASN A 53 2.86 0.44 26.11
N ILE A 54 3.31 0.99 24.98
CA ILE A 54 4.21 2.12 24.93
C ILE A 54 3.40 3.39 25.20
N THR A 55 3.47 3.89 26.43
CA THR A 55 2.80 5.12 26.91
C THR A 55 3.79 6.25 27.25
N LYS A 56 5.09 5.96 27.14
CA LYS A 56 6.20 6.90 27.30
C LYS A 56 7.11 6.82 26.07
N LYS A 57 8.10 7.71 25.98
CA LYS A 57 9.15 7.60 24.97
C LYS A 57 9.98 6.33 25.24
N ILE A 58 10.27 5.56 24.21
CA ILE A 58 11.15 4.39 24.25
C ILE A 58 12.00 4.38 22.99
N VAL A 59 13.30 4.15 23.15
CA VAL A 59 14.27 4.09 22.06
C VAL A 59 14.94 2.72 22.07
N ILE A 60 14.97 2.05 20.92
CA ILE A 60 15.67 0.79 20.71
C ILE A 60 16.53 0.92 19.45
N ASP A 61 17.85 0.90 19.63
CA ASP A 61 18.81 0.79 18.53
C ASP A 61 19.39 -0.62 18.51
N GLY A 62 19.03 -1.39 17.48
CA GLY A 62 19.50 -2.76 17.32
C GLY A 62 20.90 -2.89 16.75
N LYS A 63 21.56 -1.78 16.37
CA LYS A 63 22.92 -1.75 15.81
C LYS A 63 23.13 -2.68 14.60
N GLY A 64 22.05 -3.08 13.93
CA GLY A 64 22.05 -4.02 12.81
C GLY A 64 22.12 -5.50 13.22
N ALA A 65 22.13 -5.81 14.51
CA ALA A 65 22.36 -7.17 15.03
C ALA A 65 21.16 -7.74 15.82
N VAL A 66 20.08 -6.98 15.97
CA VAL A 66 18.92 -7.37 16.78
C VAL A 66 17.75 -7.78 15.89
N THR A 67 17.18 -8.95 16.19
CA THR A 67 15.88 -9.38 15.67
C THR A 67 14.90 -9.56 16.83
N ILE A 68 13.72 -8.95 16.73
CA ILE A 68 12.61 -9.22 17.65
C ILE A 68 11.60 -10.07 16.88
N ASP A 69 11.43 -11.31 17.34
CA ASP A 69 10.57 -12.30 16.71
C ASP A 69 9.27 -12.46 17.51
N GLY A 70 8.16 -12.10 16.90
CA GLY A 70 6.82 -12.16 17.48
C GLY A 70 6.29 -13.57 17.76
N ASN A 71 6.96 -14.61 17.20
CA ASN A 71 6.61 -16.02 17.31
C ASN A 71 5.21 -16.38 16.76
N GLY A 72 4.74 -15.62 15.77
CA GLY A 72 3.41 -15.71 15.17
C GLY A 72 3.27 -16.81 14.11
N LYS A 73 2.06 -17.39 14.07
CA LYS A 73 1.59 -18.66 13.44
C LYS A 73 1.89 -19.96 14.21
N GLY A 74 2.61 -19.88 15.34
CA GLY A 74 2.87 -21.01 16.25
C GLY A 74 1.95 -21.05 17.48
N ASN A 75 1.86 -19.97 18.27
CA ASN A 75 1.12 -19.94 19.56
C ASN A 75 0.71 -18.54 20.11
N ARG A 76 1.00 -17.41 19.44
CA ARG A 76 0.84 -16.05 20.01
C ARG A 76 0.17 -15.05 19.06
N ALA A 77 -0.97 -14.48 19.49
CA ALA A 77 -1.82 -13.55 18.73
C ALA A 77 -1.69 -12.07 19.14
N GLU A 78 -0.60 -11.72 19.83
CA GLU A 78 -0.42 -10.44 20.53
C GLU A 78 0.59 -9.51 19.83
N GLY A 79 0.89 -9.73 18.54
CA GLY A 79 1.83 -8.93 17.74
C GLY A 79 3.15 -8.60 18.45
N ILE A 80 3.83 -7.49 18.15
CA ILE A 80 5.06 -7.12 18.88
C ILE A 80 4.80 -5.91 19.78
N PHE A 81 4.60 -4.72 19.21
CA PHE A 81 4.45 -3.46 19.95
C PHE A 81 3.07 -2.83 19.77
N ILE A 82 2.52 -2.29 20.86
CA ILE A 82 1.37 -1.36 20.83
C ILE A 82 1.83 0.00 21.36
N VAL A 83 1.67 1.04 20.56
CA VAL A 83 1.95 2.43 20.91
C VAL A 83 0.64 3.12 21.21
N GLY A 84 0.32 3.21 22.52
CA GLY A 84 -0.99 3.66 23.01
C GLY A 84 -1.09 5.15 23.35
N GLY A 85 0.04 5.85 23.42
CA GLY A 85 0.12 7.25 23.86
C GLY A 85 1.55 7.78 24.06
N GLY A 86 2.55 6.90 23.93
CA GLY A 86 3.97 7.26 23.98
C GLY A 86 4.60 7.39 22.59
N GLU A 87 5.92 7.44 22.57
CA GLU A 87 6.72 7.49 21.34
C GLU A 87 7.64 6.26 21.28
N LEU A 88 7.52 5.45 20.23
CA LEU A 88 8.43 4.34 19.98
C LEU A 88 9.43 4.72 18.89
N ILE A 89 10.72 4.72 19.22
CA ILE A 89 11.80 4.99 18.27
C ILE A 89 12.60 3.71 18.08
N LEU A 90 12.61 3.18 16.86
CA LEU A 90 13.36 1.98 16.49
C LEU A 90 14.39 2.31 15.43
N SER A 91 15.59 1.74 15.58
CA SER A 91 16.61 1.83 14.52
C SER A 91 17.39 0.54 14.34
N LYS A 92 17.75 0.23 13.08
CA LYS A 92 18.72 -0.82 12.71
C LYS A 92 18.42 -2.18 13.36
N LEU A 93 17.20 -2.66 13.19
CA LEU A 93 16.75 -3.94 13.72
C LEU A 93 15.73 -4.61 12.80
N LYS A 94 15.43 -5.87 13.08
CA LYS A 94 14.39 -6.64 12.38
C LYS A 94 13.21 -6.91 13.31
N LEU A 95 11.99 -6.67 12.83
CA LEU A 95 10.74 -7.10 13.43
C LEU A 95 10.11 -8.16 12.54
N GLN A 96 9.96 -9.38 13.06
CA GLN A 96 9.47 -10.49 12.25
C GLN A 96 8.42 -11.34 12.94
N ASN A 97 7.63 -12.04 12.12
CA ASN A 97 6.62 -13.01 12.56
C ASN A 97 5.69 -12.47 13.66
N GLY A 98 5.42 -11.16 13.68
CA GLY A 98 4.38 -10.60 14.52
C GLY A 98 3.02 -11.02 13.97
N TRP A 99 2.12 -11.51 14.82
CA TRP A 99 0.76 -11.87 14.42
C TRP A 99 -0.26 -11.31 15.39
N ARG A 100 -1.21 -10.51 14.88
CA ARG A 100 -2.39 -10.03 15.61
C ARG A 100 -3.46 -9.52 14.63
N PRO A 101 -4.67 -9.13 15.05
CA PRO A 101 -5.69 -8.65 14.10
C PRO A 101 -5.28 -7.41 13.30
N PHE A 102 -4.55 -6.45 13.89
CA PHE A 102 -4.14 -5.21 13.20
C PHE A 102 -2.64 -5.04 13.34
N GLY A 103 -1.80 -4.87 12.32
CA GLY A 103 -0.37 -4.54 12.54
C GLY A 103 0.47 -5.59 13.27
N GLY A 104 0.72 -6.75 12.67
CA GLY A 104 1.50 -7.84 13.28
C GLY A 104 2.73 -7.40 14.07
N ALA A 105 3.50 -6.42 13.58
CA ALA A 105 4.62 -5.83 14.30
C ALA A 105 4.23 -4.65 15.20
N ILE A 106 3.65 -3.57 14.66
CA ILE A 106 3.44 -2.31 15.42
C ILE A 106 1.98 -1.85 15.29
N TRP A 107 1.35 -1.49 16.42
CA TRP A 107 0.06 -0.77 16.43
C TRP A 107 0.34 0.63 16.86
N VAL A 108 -0.05 1.61 16.07
CA VAL A 108 -0.04 3.00 16.50
C VAL A 108 -1.49 3.41 16.73
N LYS A 109 -1.87 3.53 18.01
CA LYS A 109 -3.21 3.99 18.41
C LYS A 109 -3.23 5.52 18.53
N GLY A 110 -4.41 6.08 18.79
CA GLY A 110 -4.58 7.51 19.03
C GLY A 110 -3.67 8.02 20.15
N GLY A 111 -2.99 9.15 19.90
CA GLY A 111 -2.02 9.74 20.83
C GLY A 111 -0.63 9.08 20.81
N GLY A 112 -0.46 7.96 20.12
CA GLY A 112 0.83 7.29 19.95
C GLY A 112 1.61 7.79 18.73
N ALA A 113 2.94 7.70 18.80
CA ALA A 113 3.82 7.95 17.66
C ALA A 113 4.89 6.86 17.52
N ALA A 114 5.16 6.40 16.31
CA ALA A 114 6.30 5.52 16.04
C ALA A 114 7.23 6.11 14.98
N ARG A 115 8.53 6.10 15.25
CA ARG A 115 9.60 6.54 14.36
C ARG A 115 10.54 5.38 14.12
N VAL A 116 10.65 4.93 12.88
CA VAL A 116 11.46 3.75 12.53
C VAL A 116 12.48 4.14 11.46
N THR A 117 13.73 3.72 11.64
CA THR A 117 14.82 4.04 10.70
C THR A 117 15.70 2.83 10.46
N GLU A 118 15.88 2.44 9.19
CA GLU A 118 16.66 1.24 8.85
C GLU A 118 16.12 -0.02 9.56
N VAL A 119 14.80 -0.17 9.61
CA VAL A 119 14.14 -1.33 10.21
C VAL A 119 13.63 -2.26 9.10
N GLU A 120 13.79 -3.57 9.29
CA GLU A 120 13.16 -4.58 8.43
C GLU A 120 11.91 -5.13 9.11
N PHE A 121 10.76 -5.04 8.44
CA PHE A 121 9.51 -5.70 8.79
C PHE A 121 9.33 -6.92 7.90
N TYR A 122 9.44 -8.12 8.47
CA TYR A 122 9.46 -9.36 7.71
C TYR A 122 8.39 -10.35 8.17
N ARG A 123 7.53 -10.79 7.25
CA ARG A 123 6.50 -11.82 7.52
C ARG A 123 5.62 -11.53 8.73
N ASN A 124 5.31 -10.26 8.95
CA ASN A 124 4.32 -9.88 9.94
C ASN A 124 2.92 -10.04 9.33
N VAL A 125 1.99 -10.49 10.14
CA VAL A 125 0.66 -10.89 9.69
C VAL A 125 -0.41 -10.17 10.50
N ALA A 126 -1.35 -9.58 9.77
CA ALA A 126 -2.61 -9.10 10.31
C ALA A 126 -3.77 -9.99 9.86
N ASP A 127 -4.51 -10.54 10.81
CA ASP A 127 -5.63 -11.47 10.56
C ASP A 127 -6.91 -10.98 11.25
N ASN A 128 -7.44 -9.86 10.77
CA ASN A 128 -8.71 -9.33 11.24
C ASN A 128 -9.86 -9.95 10.46
N THR A 129 -10.76 -10.64 11.15
CA THR A 129 -11.96 -11.23 10.54
C THR A 129 -13.13 -10.24 10.44
N VAL A 130 -13.03 -9.08 11.09
CA VAL A 130 -14.11 -8.08 11.19
C VAL A 130 -13.57 -6.67 10.97
N GLY A 131 -13.69 -6.14 9.75
CA GLY A 131 -13.49 -4.71 9.45
C GLY A 131 -12.59 -4.40 8.27
N ASN A 132 -12.30 -3.10 8.10
CA ASN A 132 -11.47 -2.56 7.03
C ASN A 132 -10.14 -2.06 7.61
N GLY A 133 -9.01 -2.58 7.12
CA GLY A 133 -7.67 -2.03 7.35
C GLY A 133 -6.83 -2.80 8.36
N ASP A 134 -5.84 -3.54 7.86
CA ASP A 134 -5.18 -4.59 8.65
C ASP A 134 -3.66 -4.41 8.72
N GLY A 135 -3.02 -3.81 7.71
CA GLY A 135 -1.66 -3.28 7.85
C GLY A 135 -0.66 -4.31 8.33
N GLY A 136 -0.47 -5.42 7.61
CA GLY A 136 0.14 -6.67 8.11
C GLY A 136 1.37 -6.53 9.02
N ALA A 137 2.24 -5.56 8.76
CA ALA A 137 3.29 -5.15 9.68
C ALA A 137 2.87 -4.02 10.63
N VAL A 138 2.32 -2.94 10.10
CA VAL A 138 2.00 -1.72 10.86
C VAL A 138 0.55 -1.29 10.60
N ALA A 139 -0.22 -1.17 11.68
CA ALA A 139 -1.52 -0.51 11.64
C ALA A 139 -1.43 0.83 12.36
N VAL A 140 -1.89 1.89 11.69
CA VAL A 140 -1.94 3.25 12.23
C VAL A 140 -3.39 3.72 12.28
N ASP A 141 -3.94 3.82 13.49
CA ASP A 141 -5.32 4.26 13.70
C ASP A 141 -5.39 5.79 13.51
N THR A 142 -5.17 6.53 14.61
CA THR A 142 -5.20 8.00 14.64
C THR A 142 -3.91 8.63 15.17
N GLY A 143 -2.86 7.82 15.40
CA GLY A 143 -1.54 8.30 15.81
C GLY A 143 -0.66 8.73 14.63
N ALA A 144 0.66 8.80 14.83
CA ALA A 144 1.61 9.19 13.79
C ALA A 144 2.66 8.11 13.52
N PHE A 145 3.03 7.92 12.25
CA PHE A 145 4.07 6.97 11.86
C PHE A 145 5.08 7.59 10.90
N TYR A 146 6.34 7.57 11.29
CA TYR A 146 7.46 8.09 10.50
C TYR A 146 8.42 6.94 10.21
N CYS A 147 8.64 6.66 8.93
CA CYS A 147 9.42 5.51 8.49
C CYS A 147 10.46 5.96 7.48
N VAL A 148 11.72 5.68 7.77
CA VAL A 148 12.85 6.12 6.94
C VAL A 148 13.75 4.93 6.61
N LYS A 149 14.17 4.78 5.35
CA LYS A 149 15.18 3.78 4.92
C LYS A 149 14.86 2.35 5.35
N SER A 150 13.58 2.00 5.44
CA SER A 150 13.12 0.75 6.04
C SER A 150 12.51 -0.18 4.98
N LYS A 151 12.45 -1.48 5.29
CA LYS A 151 11.99 -2.51 4.36
C LYS A 151 10.76 -3.21 4.91
N PHE A 152 9.78 -3.44 4.05
CA PHE A 152 8.58 -4.23 4.33
C PHE A 152 8.55 -5.40 3.37
N ASN A 153 8.94 -6.57 3.87
CA ASN A 153 9.14 -7.78 3.09
C ASN A 153 8.14 -8.86 3.50
N GLU A 154 7.36 -9.36 2.54
CA GLU A 154 6.48 -10.53 2.72
C GLU A 154 5.49 -10.39 3.88
N ASN A 155 5.04 -9.16 4.19
CA ASN A 155 4.02 -8.95 5.21
C ASN A 155 2.64 -9.21 4.61
N ARG A 156 1.73 -9.70 5.44
CA ARG A 156 0.42 -10.14 5.01
C ARG A 156 -0.70 -9.51 5.82
N ALA A 157 -1.77 -9.12 5.15
CA ALA A 157 -2.99 -8.70 5.78
C ALA A 157 -4.18 -9.47 5.21
N ARG A 158 -5.15 -9.84 6.05
CA ARG A 158 -6.40 -10.45 5.58
C ARG A 158 -7.16 -9.49 4.68
N ASN A 159 -7.43 -8.28 5.16
CA ASN A 159 -8.23 -7.33 4.41
C ASN A 159 -7.36 -6.41 3.55
N ALA A 160 -6.61 -5.50 4.18
CA ALA A 160 -5.97 -4.43 3.43
C ALA A 160 -4.64 -3.94 4.00
N GLY A 161 -3.76 -3.50 3.11
CA GLY A 161 -2.43 -3.01 3.46
C GLY A 161 -1.55 -4.15 3.92
N GLY A 162 -1.04 -4.99 3.02
CA GLY A 162 -0.24 -6.15 3.42
C GLY A 162 0.96 -5.79 4.31
N ALA A 163 1.53 -4.60 4.12
CA ALA A 163 2.52 -4.02 5.02
C ALA A 163 1.92 -3.00 5.99
N ILE A 164 1.25 -1.96 5.47
CA ILE A 164 0.81 -0.80 6.26
C ILE A 164 -0.65 -0.47 5.98
N SER A 165 -1.40 -0.21 7.04
CA SER A 165 -2.71 0.44 6.96
C SER A 165 -2.70 1.73 7.77
N SER A 166 -3.42 2.75 7.27
CA SER A 166 -3.55 4.03 7.98
C SER A 166 -4.96 4.60 7.88
N GLY A 167 -5.47 5.16 8.98
CA GLY A 167 -6.77 5.83 9.07
C GLY A 167 -6.83 7.27 8.53
N GLY A 168 -5.83 7.73 7.76
CA GLY A 168 -5.80 9.10 7.24
C GLY A 168 -5.11 10.13 8.11
N VAL A 169 -4.06 9.69 8.78
CA VAL A 169 -3.26 10.50 9.70
C VAL A 169 -1.88 10.77 9.13
N GLN A 170 -1.06 11.48 9.89
CA GLN A 170 0.30 11.82 9.48
C GLN A 170 1.16 10.55 9.43
N VAL A 171 1.31 10.05 8.20
CA VAL A 171 2.23 8.96 7.86
C VAL A 171 3.26 9.53 6.90
N LEU A 172 4.53 9.46 7.26
CA LEU A 172 5.63 9.81 6.37
C LEU A 172 6.49 8.58 6.11
N LEU A 173 6.58 8.18 4.85
CA LEU A 173 7.44 7.09 4.40
C LEU A 173 8.49 7.67 3.46
N ASP A 174 9.76 7.57 3.81
CA ASP A 174 10.88 8.13 3.04
C ASP A 174 11.94 7.06 2.80
N ARG A 175 12.28 6.79 1.53
CA ARG A 175 13.26 5.76 1.16
C ARG A 175 12.89 4.36 1.65
N CYS A 176 11.61 4.02 1.58
CA CYS A 176 11.11 2.72 2.00
C CYS A 176 10.98 1.76 0.81
N ASP A 177 11.21 0.47 1.06
CA ASP A 177 11.06 -0.60 0.08
C ASP A 177 9.94 -1.56 0.52
N PHE A 178 8.92 -1.70 -0.32
CA PHE A 178 7.78 -2.58 -0.12
C PHE A 178 7.87 -3.72 -1.12
N PHE A 179 8.23 -4.90 -0.64
CA PHE A 179 8.48 -6.06 -1.48
C PHE A 179 7.63 -7.25 -1.08
N LYS A 180 6.89 -7.82 -2.05
CA LYS A 180 6.09 -9.04 -1.88
C LYS A 180 5.10 -9.02 -0.72
N ASN A 181 4.59 -7.84 -0.38
CA ASN A 181 3.51 -7.75 0.61
C ASN A 181 2.19 -8.15 -0.03
N HIS A 182 1.32 -8.73 0.78
CA HIS A 182 0.06 -9.34 0.34
C HIS A 182 -1.12 -8.86 1.17
N ALA A 183 -2.19 -8.43 0.50
CA ALA A 183 -3.51 -8.31 1.11
C ALA A 183 -4.54 -9.15 0.33
N GLU A 184 -5.59 -9.67 0.97
CA GLU A 184 -6.60 -10.42 0.20
C GLU A 184 -7.58 -9.47 -0.51
N VAL A 185 -7.79 -8.25 -0.01
CA VAL A 185 -8.82 -7.32 -0.51
C VAL A 185 -8.22 -6.07 -1.17
N ASN A 186 -7.44 -5.25 -0.45
CA ASN A 186 -7.03 -3.93 -0.94
C ASN A 186 -5.58 -3.58 -0.59
N GLY A 187 -4.84 -2.99 -1.52
CA GLY A 187 -3.52 -2.44 -1.23
C GLY A 187 -2.54 -3.51 -0.76
N GLY A 188 -1.96 -4.27 -1.70
CA GLY A 188 -1.09 -5.40 -1.35
C GLY A 188 0.06 -5.02 -0.42
N ALA A 189 0.54 -3.77 -0.47
CA ALA A 189 1.45 -3.22 0.51
C ALA A 189 0.80 -2.16 1.40
N TYR A 190 0.15 -1.15 0.82
CA TYR A 190 -0.34 0.02 1.56
C TYR A 190 -1.83 0.24 1.36
N ALA A 191 -2.56 0.49 2.45
CA ALA A 191 -3.96 0.92 2.39
C ALA A 191 -4.21 2.18 3.24
N GLY A 192 -4.66 3.26 2.59
CA GLY A 192 -5.08 4.50 3.23
C GLY A 192 -6.60 4.66 3.22
N PHE A 193 -7.22 4.83 4.40
CA PHE A 193 -8.68 4.90 4.56
C PHE A 193 -9.23 6.30 4.86
N GLY A 194 -8.37 7.32 4.90
CA GLY A 194 -8.77 8.69 5.18
C GLY A 194 -7.65 9.67 4.86
N GLY A 195 -7.83 10.92 5.27
CA GLY A 195 -6.86 12.00 5.10
C GLY A 195 -7.56 13.28 4.67
N SER A 196 -6.89 14.40 4.89
CA SER A 196 -7.27 15.72 4.39
C SER A 196 -6.06 16.38 3.76
N GLU A 197 -6.25 17.51 3.06
CA GLU A 197 -5.13 18.29 2.54
C GLU A 197 -4.15 18.74 3.64
N VAL A 198 -4.61 18.83 4.90
CA VAL A 198 -3.78 19.23 6.06
C VAL A 198 -3.05 18.02 6.67
N THR A 199 -3.73 16.88 6.76
CA THR A 199 -3.21 15.67 7.42
C THR A 199 -3.43 14.46 6.54
N HIS A 200 -2.37 13.99 5.90
CA HIS A 200 -2.42 12.86 4.99
C HIS A 200 -1.11 12.07 4.98
N PRO A 201 -1.13 10.84 4.44
CA PRO A 201 0.08 10.11 4.12
C PRO A 201 0.88 10.76 2.99
N ILE A 202 2.18 10.88 3.22
CA ILE A 202 3.17 11.33 2.24
C ILE A 202 4.21 10.23 2.08
N LEU A 203 4.43 9.77 0.86
CA LEU A 203 5.45 8.79 0.54
C LEU A 203 6.45 9.39 -0.45
N ARG A 204 7.74 9.30 -0.13
CA ARG A 204 8.81 9.86 -0.93
C ARG A 204 9.92 8.85 -1.17
N ASP A 205 10.54 8.93 -2.35
CA ASP A 205 11.79 8.22 -2.65
C ASP A 205 11.70 6.71 -2.42
N SER A 206 10.51 6.13 -2.60
CA SER A 206 10.17 4.78 -2.15
C SER A 206 9.81 3.85 -3.31
N LYS A 207 9.82 2.55 -3.07
CA LYS A 207 9.53 1.54 -4.09
C LYS A 207 8.49 0.53 -3.60
N PHE A 208 7.56 0.20 -4.49
CA PHE A 208 6.62 -0.90 -4.37
C PHE A 208 6.90 -1.91 -5.48
N SER A 209 7.40 -3.09 -5.10
CA SER A 209 7.63 -4.16 -6.06
C SER A 209 7.08 -5.52 -5.68
N GLU A 210 6.50 -6.20 -6.66
CA GLU A 210 5.96 -7.56 -6.50
C GLU A 210 4.92 -7.68 -5.38
N ASN A 211 4.29 -6.58 -4.98
CA ASN A 211 3.19 -6.61 -4.02
C ASN A 211 1.93 -7.06 -4.74
N PHE A 212 1.06 -7.75 -4.01
CA PHE A 212 -0.09 -8.35 -4.66
C PHE A 212 -1.34 -8.35 -3.82
N VAL A 213 -2.48 -8.33 -4.53
CA VAL A 213 -3.79 -8.64 -3.99
C VAL A 213 -4.29 -9.94 -4.60
N TYR A 214 -4.44 -10.98 -3.77
CA TYR A 214 -4.80 -12.31 -4.25
C TYR A 214 -5.64 -13.14 -3.26
N GLN A 215 -6.54 -13.97 -3.81
CA GLN A 215 -7.47 -14.82 -3.07
C GLN A 215 -7.00 -16.27 -2.87
N THR A 216 -6.12 -16.87 -3.69
CA THR A 216 -5.92 -18.34 -3.59
C THR A 216 -4.84 -18.81 -2.61
N ASP A 217 -4.01 -17.92 -2.07
CA ASP A 217 -3.06 -18.27 -1.01
C ASP A 217 -3.67 -18.12 0.40
N VAL A 218 -4.90 -18.59 0.62
CA VAL A 218 -5.44 -18.68 1.98
C VAL A 218 -4.76 -19.87 2.67
N PRO A 219 -4.01 -19.69 3.79
CA PRO A 219 -3.34 -20.80 4.45
C PRO A 219 -4.36 -21.83 4.91
N ALA A 220 -4.01 -23.12 4.81
CA ALA A 220 -4.83 -24.21 5.33
C ALA A 220 -5.25 -23.89 6.80
N GLY A 221 -6.56 -23.83 7.05
CA GLY A 221 -7.14 -23.49 8.36
C GLY A 221 -7.93 -22.18 8.43
N TRP A 222 -7.93 -21.37 7.37
CA TRP A 222 -8.79 -20.18 7.29
C TRP A 222 -10.17 -20.55 6.70
N PRO A 223 -11.28 -20.01 7.24
CA PRO A 223 -12.61 -20.30 6.70
C PRO A 223 -12.72 -19.79 5.26
N GLY A 224 -12.75 -20.73 4.32
CA GLY A 224 -13.01 -20.48 2.90
C GLY A 224 -14.47 -20.14 2.69
N ASN A 225 -14.81 -18.86 2.80
CA ASN A 225 -15.99 -18.25 2.18
C ASN A 225 -16.02 -16.74 2.48
N TYR A 226 -15.09 -15.98 1.89
CA TYR A 226 -15.38 -14.57 1.64
C TYR A 226 -16.00 -14.48 0.25
N GLN A 227 -17.33 -14.58 0.21
CA GLN A 227 -18.10 -14.34 -1.00
C GLN A 227 -18.31 -12.83 -1.13
N PHE A 228 -17.65 -12.21 -2.10
CA PHE A 228 -17.79 -10.77 -2.34
C PHE A 228 -19.04 -10.54 -3.19
N GLY A 229 -20.11 -10.10 -2.55
CA GLY A 229 -21.12 -9.30 -3.22
C GLY A 229 -20.51 -7.93 -3.54
N ASP A 230 -20.54 -7.54 -4.81
CA ASP A 230 -20.17 -6.23 -5.35
C ASP A 230 -18.70 -5.78 -5.18
N ASP A 231 -17.82 -6.37 -5.99
CA ASP A 231 -16.38 -6.07 -6.12
C ASP A 231 -16.04 -4.56 -6.07
N GLN A 232 -15.36 -4.10 -5.00
CA GLN A 232 -14.72 -2.78 -4.89
C GLN A 232 -13.30 -2.92 -4.33
N SER A 233 -12.54 -3.89 -4.85
CA SER A 233 -11.30 -4.37 -4.24
C SER A 233 -10.13 -4.33 -5.23
N GLY A 234 -8.95 -3.86 -4.83
CA GLY A 234 -7.83 -3.66 -5.75
C GLY A 234 -6.58 -2.95 -5.22
N GLY A 235 -5.71 -2.56 -6.16
CA GLY A 235 -4.45 -1.87 -5.88
C GLY A 235 -3.38 -2.86 -5.47
N GLY A 236 -2.81 -3.60 -6.43
CA GLY A 236 -1.82 -4.64 -6.17
C GLY A 236 -0.70 -4.20 -5.24
N ALA A 237 -0.32 -2.92 -5.28
CA ALA A 237 0.51 -2.29 -4.24
C ALA A 237 -0.28 -1.40 -3.28
N LEU A 238 -1.09 -0.49 -3.81
CA LEU A 238 -1.58 0.65 -3.05
C LEU A 238 -3.08 0.86 -3.26
N TYR A 239 -3.78 1.03 -2.15
CA TYR A 239 -5.17 1.46 -2.12
C TYR A 239 -5.29 2.79 -1.37
N ASN A 240 -5.94 3.77 -2.00
CA ASN A 240 -6.21 5.07 -1.41
C ASN A 240 -7.72 5.36 -1.41
N LYS A 241 -8.29 5.64 -0.24
CA LYS A 241 -9.67 6.12 -0.05
C LYS A 241 -9.74 7.53 0.55
N GLY A 242 -8.60 8.16 0.79
CA GLY A 242 -8.51 9.50 1.37
C GLY A 242 -7.64 10.41 0.53
N TYR A 243 -6.94 11.35 1.17
CA TYR A 243 -5.95 12.18 0.50
C TYR A 243 -4.55 11.56 0.63
N MET A 244 -3.74 11.53 -0.43
CA MET A 244 -2.37 11.01 -0.40
C MET A 244 -1.45 11.69 -1.43
N GLU A 245 -0.17 11.85 -1.07
CA GLU A 245 0.87 12.36 -1.96
C GLU A 245 2.01 11.36 -2.12
N LEU A 246 2.37 11.09 -3.38
CA LEU A 246 3.51 10.25 -3.75
C LEU A 246 4.51 11.10 -4.56
N GLU A 247 5.77 11.11 -4.12
CA GLU A 247 6.84 11.85 -4.77
C GLU A 247 8.05 10.95 -5.00
N ARG A 248 8.54 10.84 -6.24
CA ARG A 248 9.69 9.96 -6.57
C ARG A 248 9.45 8.51 -6.11
N VAL A 249 8.29 7.98 -6.44
CA VAL A 249 7.90 6.59 -6.08
C VAL A 249 7.90 5.70 -7.31
N GLN A 250 8.35 4.46 -7.16
CA GLN A 250 8.30 3.44 -8.21
C GLN A 250 7.29 2.33 -7.86
N PHE A 251 6.46 1.95 -8.82
CA PHE A 251 5.59 0.77 -8.79
C PHE A 251 6.01 -0.21 -9.88
N PHE A 252 6.50 -1.38 -9.51
CA PHE A 252 7.03 -2.38 -10.44
C PHE A 252 6.51 -3.78 -10.16
N LYS A 253 5.96 -4.49 -11.15
CA LYS A 253 5.52 -5.90 -10.98
C LYS A 253 4.47 -6.12 -9.90
N ASN A 254 3.70 -5.10 -9.56
CA ASN A 254 2.59 -5.28 -8.63
C ASN A 254 1.39 -5.87 -9.37
N TYR A 255 0.61 -6.67 -8.65
CA TYR A 255 -0.37 -7.55 -9.26
C TYR A 255 -1.68 -7.62 -8.50
N THR A 256 -2.80 -7.69 -9.22
CA THR A 256 -4.10 -8.00 -8.62
C THR A 256 -4.87 -9.03 -9.45
N GLN A 257 -5.54 -9.93 -8.74
CA GLN A 257 -6.53 -10.84 -9.34
C GLN A 257 -7.97 -10.36 -9.15
N ARG A 258 -8.17 -9.21 -8.52
CA ARG A 258 -9.51 -8.66 -8.28
C ARG A 258 -10.05 -7.98 -9.54
N SER A 259 -11.32 -8.24 -9.83
CA SER A 259 -12.04 -7.81 -11.04
C SER A 259 -12.17 -6.30 -11.22
N LYS A 260 -12.08 -5.52 -10.13
CA LYS A 260 -12.22 -4.05 -10.15
C LYS A 260 -11.06 -3.36 -9.45
N GLY A 261 -9.84 -3.84 -9.66
CA GLY A 261 -8.64 -3.28 -9.04
C GLY A 261 -7.56 -2.91 -10.03
N GLY A 262 -6.89 -1.78 -9.81
CA GLY A 262 -5.71 -1.43 -10.58
C GLY A 262 -4.51 -2.32 -10.22
N GLY A 263 -3.68 -2.65 -11.22
CA GLY A 263 -2.54 -3.57 -11.04
C GLY A 263 -1.52 -3.07 -10.03
N ALA A 264 -1.24 -1.77 -10.03
CA ALA A 264 -0.46 -1.11 -8.98
C ALA A 264 -1.36 -0.40 -7.97
N ILE A 265 -2.21 0.50 -8.45
CA ILE A 265 -2.90 1.50 -7.62
C ILE A 265 -4.40 1.43 -7.84
N TYR A 266 -5.14 1.42 -6.74
CA TYR A 266 -6.56 1.72 -6.76
C TYR A 266 -6.86 2.99 -5.96
N ASN A 267 -7.34 4.01 -6.65
CA ASN A 267 -7.67 5.30 -6.07
C ASN A 267 -9.19 5.52 -6.02
N GLN A 268 -9.72 5.67 -4.81
CA GLN A 268 -11.08 6.07 -4.47
C GLN A 268 -11.13 7.39 -3.67
N GLY A 269 -9.99 8.07 -3.51
CA GLY A 269 -9.89 9.39 -2.90
C GLY A 269 -9.06 10.36 -3.75
N ASP A 270 -8.42 11.35 -3.12
CA ASP A 270 -7.55 12.30 -3.80
C ASP A 270 -6.10 11.80 -3.79
N LEU A 271 -5.53 11.57 -4.97
CA LEU A 271 -4.15 11.10 -5.11
C LEU A 271 -3.33 12.05 -5.99
N ARG A 272 -2.21 12.51 -5.46
CA ARG A 272 -1.21 13.31 -6.20
C ARG A 272 0.05 12.49 -6.43
N LEU A 273 0.43 12.34 -7.70
CA LEU A 273 1.67 11.70 -8.14
C LEU A 273 2.62 12.75 -8.72
N LEU A 274 3.84 12.79 -8.20
CA LEU A 274 4.91 13.67 -8.66
C LEU A 274 6.18 12.85 -8.90
N ASP A 275 6.73 12.88 -10.12
CA ASP A 275 7.95 12.14 -10.46
C ASP A 275 7.82 10.62 -10.21
N VAL A 276 6.66 10.04 -10.55
CA VAL A 276 6.34 8.63 -10.29
C VAL A 276 6.59 7.77 -11.54
N ALA A 277 7.08 6.54 -11.34
CA ALA A 277 7.21 5.54 -12.40
C ALA A 277 6.33 4.32 -12.08
N ILE A 278 5.47 3.92 -13.02
CA ILE A 278 4.58 2.76 -12.88
C ILE A 278 4.77 1.83 -14.07
N SER A 279 5.44 0.70 -13.85
CA SER A 279 5.84 -0.19 -14.92
C SER A 279 5.63 -1.67 -14.62
N ASP A 280 5.28 -2.46 -15.64
CA ASP A 280 5.17 -3.93 -15.54
C ASP A 280 4.17 -4.37 -14.46
N ASN A 281 3.11 -3.61 -14.20
CA ASN A 281 2.06 -3.99 -13.26
C ASN A 281 0.90 -4.65 -14.00
N LYS A 282 0.23 -5.60 -13.36
CA LYS A 282 -0.76 -6.44 -14.01
C LYS A 282 -2.04 -6.56 -13.19
N ALA A 283 -3.17 -6.26 -13.81
CA ALA A 283 -4.50 -6.57 -13.31
C ALA A 283 -5.10 -7.61 -14.26
N ARG A 284 -4.75 -8.89 -14.11
CA ARG A 284 -5.28 -9.95 -14.98
C ARG A 284 -5.14 -11.32 -14.30
N PRO A 285 -6.23 -12.06 -14.06
CA PRO A 285 -6.12 -13.40 -13.52
C PRO A 285 -5.51 -14.32 -14.57
N ASP A 286 -4.46 -15.06 -14.22
CA ASP A 286 -4.03 -16.18 -15.03
C ASP A 286 -5.06 -17.32 -14.85
N GLY A 287 -5.80 -17.66 -15.92
CA GLY A 287 -6.63 -18.87 -15.98
C GLY A 287 -7.90 -18.93 -15.11
N SER A 288 -8.51 -17.80 -14.68
CA SER A 288 -9.70 -17.81 -13.80
C SER A 288 -10.97 -17.21 -14.41
N ALA A 289 -12.13 -17.57 -13.84
CA ALA A 289 -13.50 -17.23 -14.23
C ALA A 289 -13.90 -15.75 -14.01
N VAL A 290 -12.94 -14.86 -13.76
CA VAL A 290 -13.21 -13.43 -13.59
C VAL A 290 -13.24 -12.76 -14.97
N PRO A 291 -14.39 -12.28 -15.45
CA PRO A 291 -14.54 -11.90 -16.85
C PRO A 291 -13.78 -10.63 -17.23
N LEU A 292 -13.47 -9.75 -16.27
CA LEU A 292 -12.97 -8.40 -16.52
C LEU A 292 -12.07 -7.91 -15.37
N THR A 293 -10.99 -7.21 -15.73
CA THR A 293 -10.08 -6.47 -14.82
C THR A 293 -9.79 -5.09 -15.41
N LEU A 294 -9.52 -4.11 -14.54
CA LEU A 294 -9.53 -2.69 -14.90
C LEU A 294 -8.25 -1.99 -14.45
N GLY A 295 -7.59 -1.23 -15.33
CA GLY A 295 -6.46 -0.37 -14.98
C GLY A 295 -5.17 -1.15 -14.71
N GLY A 296 -4.38 -1.50 -15.72
CA GLY A 296 -3.18 -2.31 -15.51
C GLY A 296 -2.16 -1.64 -14.58
N ALA A 297 -2.05 -0.31 -14.66
CA ALA A 297 -1.36 0.48 -13.65
C ALA A 297 -2.33 1.00 -12.59
N VAL A 298 -3.32 1.79 -13.00
CA VAL A 298 -4.17 2.57 -12.09
C VAL A 298 -5.64 2.41 -12.42
N LEU A 299 -6.43 2.12 -11.39
CA LEU A 299 -7.87 2.33 -11.41
C LEU A 299 -8.22 3.59 -10.62
N ASN A 300 -8.96 4.51 -11.24
CA ASN A 300 -9.34 5.78 -10.65
C ASN A 300 -10.86 5.95 -10.59
N ASP A 301 -11.38 6.15 -9.38
CA ASP A 301 -12.79 6.43 -9.07
C ASP A 301 -13.02 7.85 -8.53
N SER A 302 -11.95 8.64 -8.35
CA SER A 302 -12.02 9.97 -7.74
C SER A 302 -10.96 10.89 -8.37
N THR A 303 -10.30 11.77 -7.62
CA THR A 303 -9.31 12.69 -8.19
C THR A 303 -7.93 12.06 -8.26
N LEU A 304 -7.35 12.02 -9.47
CA LEU A 304 -5.96 11.64 -9.69
C LEU A 304 -5.24 12.74 -10.45
N ILE A 305 -4.22 13.33 -9.81
CA ILE A 305 -3.35 14.32 -10.42
C ILE A 305 -1.97 13.71 -10.61
N MET A 306 -1.50 13.62 -11.84
CA MET A 306 -0.17 13.11 -12.18
C MET A 306 0.67 14.17 -12.86
N ARG A 307 1.89 14.39 -12.35
CA ARG A 307 2.85 15.35 -12.89
C ARG A 307 4.21 14.69 -13.03
N ARG A 308 4.80 14.76 -14.24
CA ARG A 308 6.11 14.14 -14.53
C ARG A 308 6.13 12.64 -14.21
N THR A 309 5.05 11.95 -14.58
CA THR A 309 4.87 10.53 -14.34
C THR A 309 5.12 9.74 -15.63
N SER A 310 5.72 8.56 -15.50
CA SER A 310 5.87 7.58 -16.59
C SER A 310 5.08 6.31 -16.28
N ILE A 311 4.21 5.88 -17.21
CA ILE A 311 3.41 4.65 -17.07
C ILE A 311 3.60 3.78 -18.31
N HIS A 312 4.23 2.62 -18.16
CA HIS A 312 4.50 1.73 -19.30
C HIS A 312 4.49 0.25 -19.00
N GLU A 313 4.28 -0.58 -20.01
CA GLU A 313 4.32 -2.04 -19.91
C GLU A 313 3.33 -2.61 -18.88
N ASN A 314 2.24 -1.90 -18.59
CA ASN A 314 1.21 -2.40 -17.68
C ASN A 314 0.12 -3.13 -18.46
N GLU A 315 -0.51 -4.12 -17.83
CA GLU A 315 -1.48 -5.02 -18.48
C GLU A 315 -2.80 -5.12 -17.70
N ALA A 316 -3.93 -4.98 -18.39
CA ALA A 316 -5.27 -5.32 -17.87
C ALA A 316 -6.19 -5.88 -18.96
N SER A 317 -7.43 -6.27 -18.61
CA SER A 317 -8.45 -6.52 -19.63
C SER A 317 -8.98 -5.21 -20.22
N VAL A 318 -9.16 -4.17 -19.41
CA VAL A 318 -9.64 -2.85 -19.86
C VAL A 318 -8.82 -1.73 -19.22
N GLY A 319 -8.38 -0.74 -19.99
CA GLY A 319 -7.53 0.34 -19.48
C GLY A 319 -6.14 -0.17 -19.15
N GLY A 320 -5.31 -0.45 -20.15
CA GLY A 320 -4.02 -1.12 -19.96
C GLY A 320 -3.09 -0.33 -19.05
N ALA A 321 -3.08 1.01 -19.20
CA ALA A 321 -2.46 1.90 -18.23
C ALA A 321 -3.48 2.30 -17.15
N ILE A 322 -4.48 3.09 -17.55
CA ILE A 322 -5.40 3.75 -16.62
C ILE A 322 -6.83 3.46 -17.01
N MET A 323 -7.63 3.07 -16.03
CA MET A 323 -9.09 3.12 -16.12
C MET A 323 -9.59 4.29 -15.26
N ASN A 324 -10.24 5.27 -15.89
CA ASN A 324 -10.96 6.35 -15.22
C ASN A 324 -12.47 6.05 -15.25
N ARG A 325 -13.09 5.86 -14.08
CA ARG A 325 -14.51 5.48 -13.97
C ARG A 325 -15.43 6.67 -13.70
N THR A 326 -16.73 6.41 -13.69
CA THR A 326 -17.79 7.35 -13.28
C THR A 326 -17.40 8.10 -11.99
N GLY A 327 -17.35 9.43 -12.07
CA GLY A 327 -16.97 10.31 -10.96
C GLY A 327 -15.47 10.60 -10.85
N GLY A 328 -14.64 9.90 -11.63
CA GLY A 328 -13.20 10.10 -11.67
C GLY A 328 -12.78 11.37 -12.42
N THR A 329 -11.88 12.15 -11.83
CA THR A 329 -11.22 13.29 -12.48
C THR A 329 -9.73 13.01 -12.59
N LEU A 330 -9.23 12.89 -13.81
CA LEU A 330 -7.84 12.61 -14.13
C LEU A 330 -7.15 13.84 -14.72
N TYR A 331 -5.99 14.19 -14.17
CA TYR A 331 -5.06 15.16 -14.75
C TYR A 331 -3.74 14.47 -15.09
N VAL A 332 -3.35 14.50 -16.36
CA VAL A 332 -2.09 14.01 -16.90
C VAL A 332 -1.27 15.21 -17.38
N ILE A 333 -0.22 15.56 -16.64
CA ILE A 333 0.55 16.80 -16.88
C ILE A 333 2.03 16.46 -17.03
N ASN A 334 2.67 16.92 -18.11
CA ASN A 334 4.11 16.66 -18.36
C ASN A 334 4.48 15.17 -18.21
N SER A 335 3.60 14.27 -18.63
CA SER A 335 3.70 12.84 -18.31
C SER A 335 3.67 11.98 -19.58
N THR A 336 4.15 10.74 -19.48
CA THR A 336 4.14 9.78 -20.58
C THR A 336 3.38 8.52 -20.18
N VAL A 337 2.44 8.11 -21.01
CA VAL A 337 1.72 6.83 -20.91
C VAL A 337 1.98 6.07 -22.20
N ALA A 338 2.77 5.00 -22.14
CA ALA A 338 3.19 4.30 -23.35
C ALA A 338 3.32 2.79 -23.19
N ASP A 339 3.20 2.02 -24.27
CA ASP A 339 3.56 0.60 -24.27
C ASP A 339 2.73 -0.24 -23.27
N ASN A 340 1.48 0.15 -23.01
CA ASN A 340 0.56 -0.55 -22.11
C ASN A 340 -0.40 -1.44 -22.91
N LEU A 341 -0.81 -2.56 -22.33
CA LEU A 341 -1.56 -3.63 -22.99
C LEU A 341 -2.95 -3.81 -22.36
N ALA A 342 -3.99 -3.82 -23.19
CA ALA A 342 -5.33 -4.23 -22.79
C ALA A 342 -5.99 -5.17 -23.79
N THR A 343 -7.18 -5.68 -23.46
CA THR A 343 -8.13 -6.19 -24.46
C THR A 343 -8.90 -5.04 -25.10
N SER A 344 -9.16 -3.97 -24.34
CA SER A 344 -9.80 -2.72 -24.78
C SER A 344 -9.18 -1.51 -24.07
N GLY A 345 -8.72 -0.53 -24.84
CA GLY A 345 -8.19 0.73 -24.30
C GLY A 345 -6.83 0.54 -23.64
N GLY A 346 -5.80 0.14 -24.40
CA GLY A 346 -4.47 -0.11 -23.86
C GLY A 346 -3.84 1.09 -23.13
N GLY A 347 -4.18 2.33 -23.50
CA GLY A 347 -3.70 3.54 -22.85
C GLY A 347 -4.57 3.98 -21.66
N ILE A 348 -5.32 5.07 -21.85
CA ILE A 348 -6.27 5.60 -20.88
C ILE A 348 -7.68 5.28 -21.36
N GLU A 349 -8.44 4.48 -20.60
CA GLU A 349 -9.87 4.26 -20.82
C GLU A 349 -10.69 5.20 -19.92
N ASN A 350 -11.68 5.91 -20.47
CA ASN A 350 -12.54 6.84 -19.72
C ASN A 350 -14.01 6.42 -19.82
N GLY A 351 -14.40 5.57 -18.88
CA GLY A 351 -15.69 4.88 -18.94
C GLY A 351 -15.61 3.60 -19.78
N HIS A 352 -16.42 2.62 -19.42
CA HIS A 352 -16.54 1.36 -20.15
C HIS A 352 -17.77 0.60 -19.65
N ASN A 353 -18.82 0.53 -20.45
CA ASN A 353 -20.00 -0.26 -20.15
C ASN A 353 -19.66 -1.74 -20.27
N PHE A 354 -19.92 -2.51 -19.22
CA PHE A 354 -19.72 -3.96 -19.21
C PHE A 354 -20.93 -4.69 -18.65
N LEU A 355 -21.04 -5.97 -18.96
CA LEU A 355 -22.00 -6.85 -18.30
C LEU A 355 -21.32 -7.47 -17.08
N LEU A 356 -21.80 -7.15 -15.89
CA LEU A 356 -21.39 -7.81 -14.65
C LEU A 356 -22.48 -8.81 -14.26
N ASN A 357 -22.16 -10.10 -14.28
CA ASN A 357 -23.11 -11.18 -13.97
C ASN A 357 -24.44 -11.10 -14.77
N GLY A 358 -24.35 -10.68 -16.04
CA GLY A 358 -25.51 -10.54 -16.93
C GLY A 358 -26.31 -9.24 -16.78
N ALA A 359 -25.96 -8.37 -15.82
CA ALA A 359 -26.56 -7.03 -15.68
C ALA A 359 -25.64 -5.95 -16.30
N PRO A 360 -26.19 -4.94 -17.00
CA PRO A 360 -25.40 -3.81 -17.48
C PRO A 360 -24.88 -2.98 -16.30
N ALA A 361 -23.56 -2.94 -16.15
CA ALA A 361 -22.87 -1.96 -15.32
C ALA A 361 -22.48 -0.78 -16.21
N ILE A 362 -23.18 0.34 -15.99
CA ILE A 362 -22.93 1.58 -16.73
C ILE A 362 -21.76 2.31 -16.09
N ASN A 363 -20.71 2.54 -16.86
CA ASN A 363 -19.57 3.35 -16.46
C ASN A 363 -19.37 4.43 -17.51
N ASN A 364 -19.91 5.62 -17.23
CA ASN A 364 -19.94 6.78 -18.11
C ASN A 364 -18.64 7.61 -18.03
N GLY A 365 -17.57 7.05 -17.46
CA GLY A 365 -16.31 7.76 -17.29
C GLY A 365 -16.48 9.06 -16.49
N GLY A 366 -15.44 9.86 -16.49
CA GLY A 366 -15.47 11.18 -15.88
C GLY A 366 -14.70 12.18 -16.71
N THR A 367 -13.94 13.05 -16.06
CA THR A 367 -13.16 14.09 -16.73
C THR A 367 -11.72 13.65 -16.87
N VAL A 368 -11.17 13.76 -18.07
CA VAL A 368 -9.74 13.53 -18.35
C VAL A 368 -9.13 14.80 -18.93
N ASN A 369 -8.04 15.26 -18.34
CA ASN A 369 -7.29 16.45 -18.78
C ASN A 369 -5.86 16.03 -19.09
N VAL A 370 -5.42 16.21 -20.34
CA VAL A 370 -4.08 15.81 -20.81
C VAL A 370 -3.32 17.03 -21.34
N TRP A 371 -2.31 17.49 -20.58
CA TRP A 371 -1.54 18.70 -20.86
C TRP A 371 -0.05 18.42 -20.97
N HIS A 372 0.59 18.90 -22.04
CA HIS A 372 2.03 18.73 -22.26
C HIS A 372 2.51 17.27 -22.11
N SER A 373 1.66 16.32 -22.51
CA SER A 373 1.84 14.90 -22.20
C SER A 373 1.79 14.04 -23.45
N THR A 374 2.33 12.83 -23.36
CA THR A 374 2.40 11.86 -24.46
C THR A 374 1.64 10.60 -24.09
N VAL A 375 0.68 10.17 -24.91
CA VAL A 375 -0.08 8.92 -24.76
C VAL A 375 0.00 8.14 -26.07
N VAL A 376 0.79 7.06 -26.11
CA VAL A 376 1.19 6.40 -27.37
C VAL A 376 1.44 4.90 -27.22
N ARG A 377 1.52 4.15 -28.33
CA ARG A 377 1.95 2.74 -28.38
C ARG A 377 1.23 1.79 -27.41
N ALA A 378 -0.03 2.08 -27.11
CA ALA A 378 -0.87 1.14 -26.40
C ALA A 378 -1.26 -0.01 -27.33
N LYS A 379 -1.45 -1.20 -26.76
CA LYS A 379 -1.80 -2.40 -27.50
C LYS A 379 -3.13 -2.96 -27.03
N ASP A 380 -3.98 -3.36 -27.97
CA ASP A 380 -5.21 -4.10 -27.73
C ASP A 380 -5.06 -5.51 -28.30
N ASN A 381 -5.18 -6.55 -27.49
CA ASN A 381 -4.98 -7.96 -27.90
C ASN A 381 -3.66 -8.21 -28.64
N ASN A 382 -2.56 -7.60 -28.19
CA ASN A 382 -1.23 -7.63 -28.84
C ASN A 382 -1.19 -7.01 -30.25
N GLN A 383 -2.23 -6.29 -30.67
CA GLN A 383 -2.23 -5.41 -31.84
C GLN A 383 -2.10 -3.97 -31.36
N GLU A 384 -1.61 -3.05 -32.19
CA GLU A 384 -1.60 -1.64 -31.83
C GLU A 384 -3.04 -1.11 -31.65
N SER A 385 -3.29 -0.38 -30.57
CA SER A 385 -4.60 0.12 -30.13
C SER A 385 -4.87 1.56 -30.58
N THR A 386 -6.12 1.99 -30.46
CA THR A 386 -6.47 3.40 -30.33
C THR A 386 -5.89 3.92 -29.01
N ASN A 387 -4.75 4.60 -29.09
CA ASN A 387 -3.88 4.89 -27.94
C ASN A 387 -4.50 5.75 -26.82
N VAL A 388 -5.64 6.40 -27.08
CA VAL A 388 -6.59 6.84 -26.04
C VAL A 388 -7.83 5.97 -26.20
N GLY A 389 -8.17 5.27 -25.13
CA GLY A 389 -9.32 4.38 -25.03
C GLY A 389 -10.64 5.12 -25.18
N ASN A 390 -11.72 4.36 -25.27
CA ASN A 390 -13.04 4.86 -25.60
C ASN A 390 -13.47 5.91 -24.56
N ILE A 391 -14.04 7.02 -25.02
CA ILE A 391 -14.75 7.96 -24.15
C ILE A 391 -16.22 7.58 -24.21
N GLN A 392 -16.74 7.08 -23.11
CA GLN A 392 -18.17 6.79 -22.99
C GLN A 392 -18.82 7.84 -22.10
N ASN A 393 -19.47 8.87 -22.66
CA ASN A 393 -20.23 9.91 -21.94
C ASN A 393 -19.43 10.80 -20.98
N GLY A 394 -18.09 10.76 -21.02
CA GLY A 394 -17.19 11.60 -20.23
C GLY A 394 -16.74 12.88 -20.95
N THR A 395 -15.75 13.57 -20.38
CA THR A 395 -15.13 14.76 -20.99
C THR A 395 -13.63 14.56 -21.15
N PHE A 396 -13.07 14.95 -22.30
CA PHE A 396 -11.63 14.81 -22.58
C PHE A 396 -11.02 16.11 -23.12
N TYR A 397 -10.16 16.73 -22.33
CA TYR A 397 -9.43 17.94 -22.69
C TYR A 397 -8.01 17.60 -23.10
N LEU A 398 -7.59 18.06 -24.29
CA LEU A 398 -6.23 17.90 -24.80
C LEU A 398 -5.60 19.28 -25.09
N ALA A 399 -4.42 19.54 -24.53
CA ALA A 399 -3.66 20.76 -24.85
C ALA A 399 -2.17 20.48 -24.92
N ASN A 400 -1.52 20.89 -26.02
CA ASN A 400 -0.07 20.75 -26.25
C ASN A 400 0.47 19.34 -25.99
N SER A 401 -0.32 18.32 -26.34
CA SER A 401 -0.07 16.92 -25.99
C SER A 401 -0.06 16.07 -27.26
N ILE A 402 0.68 14.98 -27.22
CA ILE A 402 0.73 13.98 -28.29
C ILE A 402 -0.17 12.81 -27.88
N VAL A 403 -1.21 12.59 -28.66
CA VAL A 403 -2.00 11.36 -28.64
C VAL A 403 -1.88 10.81 -30.05
N ASP A 404 -1.08 9.78 -30.21
CA ASP A 404 -0.83 9.16 -31.51
C ASP A 404 -1.35 7.74 -31.43
N SER A 405 -2.13 7.26 -32.39
CA SER A 405 -2.56 5.86 -32.58
C SER A 405 -1.69 5.23 -33.67
N ALA A 406 -1.32 3.95 -33.60
CA ALA A 406 -0.50 3.40 -34.68
C ALA A 406 -1.28 3.41 -36.01
N CYS A 407 -0.93 4.31 -36.93
CA CYS A 407 -1.28 4.45 -38.37
C CYS A 407 -2.74 4.23 -38.86
N SER A 408 -3.66 3.70 -38.05
CA SER A 408 -5.04 3.33 -38.40
C SER A 408 -6.04 3.47 -37.24
N GLY A 409 -5.63 3.94 -36.06
CA GLY A 409 -6.53 4.03 -34.90
C GLY A 409 -7.40 5.28 -34.91
N ALA A 410 -8.71 5.11 -34.71
CA ALA A 410 -9.65 6.21 -34.52
C ALA A 410 -9.72 6.66 -33.06
N PHE A 411 -9.82 7.97 -32.81
CA PHE A 411 -10.30 8.47 -31.52
C PHE A 411 -11.81 8.30 -31.47
N THR A 412 -12.31 7.35 -30.67
CA THR A 412 -13.74 6.99 -30.66
C THR A 412 -14.43 7.57 -29.44
N SER A 413 -15.30 8.56 -29.67
CA SER A 413 -16.24 9.08 -28.68
C SER A 413 -17.60 8.42 -28.89
N TYR A 414 -18.13 7.79 -27.85
CA TYR A 414 -19.48 7.19 -27.84
C TYR A 414 -20.51 8.12 -27.17
N GLY A 415 -20.23 9.44 -27.17
CA GLY A 415 -20.98 10.48 -26.45
C GLY A 415 -20.11 11.20 -25.42
N GLY A 416 -20.42 12.48 -25.12
CA GLY A 416 -19.60 13.34 -24.23
C GLY A 416 -19.16 14.64 -24.90
N ASN A 417 -18.48 15.51 -24.15
CA ASN A 417 -17.91 16.80 -24.61
C ASN A 417 -16.40 16.73 -24.85
#